data_AF-A0A8H3ATE6-F1
#
_entry.id   AF-A0A8H3ATE6-F1
#
_cell.length_a   1.000
_cell.length_b   1.000
_cell.length_c   1.000
_cell.angle_alpha   90.00
_cell.angle_beta   90.00
_cell.angle_gamma   90.00
#
_symmetry.space_group_name_H-M   'P 1'
#
loop_
_entity.id
_entity.type
_entity.pdbx_description
1 polymer ?
#
loop_
_entity_poly.entity_id
_entity_poly.type
_entity_poly.pdbx_seq_one_letter_code
_entity_poly.pdbx_strand_id
1 'polypeptide(L)'
;MGELIAYPDVPPEKIVEIYSRSRREPISGYGFFIELMSAYNKEYPLDSPDPSIHANGNSFTWMESLRNRLIAAGVHNSYVVFYPTLPKYRVGSYCDEGWFVVLGTGFGKKLHTPLAEGLVKRVQNIIGTDQRPSWFTMKRFSYPNPKAWNACVVYGAQPEKKQELGVSQ
;
A
#
# COMPACT_ATOMS: atom_id res chain seq x y z
N MET A 1 -5.37 3.10 -17.33
CA MET A 1 -6.37 2.45 -16.45
C MET A 1 -5.89 2.66 -15.02
N GLY A 2 -6.74 3.12 -14.09
CA GLY A 2 -6.32 3.38 -12.70
C GLY A 2 -6.18 2.08 -11.90
N GLU A 3 -5.39 2.12 -10.83
CA GLU A 3 -5.26 1.02 -9.87
C GLU A 3 -6.53 0.88 -9.03
N LEU A 4 -6.92 -0.35 -8.74
CA LEU A 4 -8.08 -0.62 -7.89
C LEU A 4 -7.65 -0.67 -6.43
N ILE A 5 -8.36 0.08 -5.59
CA ILE A 5 -8.22 0.02 -4.12
C ILE A 5 -9.47 -0.61 -3.51
N ALA A 6 -9.27 -1.58 -2.62
CA ALA A 6 -10.35 -2.32 -1.96
C ALA A 6 -11.14 -1.43 -0.97
N TYR A 7 -12.19 -2.01 -0.37
CA TYR A 7 -13.01 -1.42 0.71
C TYR A 7 -12.74 -2.05 2.09
N PRO A 8 -11.50 -2.23 2.56
CA PRO A 8 -11.23 -3.00 3.76
C PRO A 8 -11.68 -2.32 5.06
N ASP A 9 -11.77 -0.99 5.05
CA ASP A 9 -12.12 -0.15 6.18
C ASP A 9 -13.57 0.37 6.12
N VAL A 10 -14.31 0.05 5.04
CA VAL A 10 -15.64 0.60 4.79
C VAL A 10 -16.71 -0.44 5.14
N PRO A 11 -17.67 -0.11 6.02
CA PRO A 11 -18.74 -1.05 6.35
C PRO A 11 -19.67 -1.24 5.12
N PRO A 12 -20.25 -2.44 4.91
CA PRO A 12 -20.97 -2.80 3.69
C PRO A 12 -22.05 -1.79 3.27
N GLU A 13 -22.77 -1.23 4.23
CA GLU A 13 -23.84 -0.25 4.00
C GLU A 13 -23.36 1.09 3.41
N LYS A 14 -22.07 1.43 3.57
CA LYS A 14 -21.47 2.66 3.02
C LYS A 14 -20.76 2.47 1.68
N ILE A 15 -20.55 1.23 1.23
CA ILE A 15 -19.78 0.93 0.02
C ILE A 15 -20.37 1.62 -1.21
N VAL A 16 -21.69 1.58 -1.39
CA VAL A 16 -22.38 2.17 -2.55
C VAL A 16 -22.27 3.70 -2.54
N GLU A 17 -22.38 4.32 -1.37
CA GLU A 17 -22.23 5.76 -1.20
C GLU A 17 -20.80 6.19 -1.56
N ILE A 18 -19.80 5.52 -0.98
CA ILE A 18 -18.38 5.84 -1.19
C ILE A 18 -17.98 5.64 -2.66
N TYR A 19 -18.41 4.54 -3.28
CA TYR A 19 -18.24 4.33 -4.72
C TYR A 19 -18.83 5.48 -5.55
N SER A 20 -20.05 5.90 -5.21
CA SER A 20 -20.74 6.94 -5.96
C SER A 20 -20.03 8.29 -5.85
N ARG A 21 -19.53 8.61 -4.64
CA ARG A 21 -18.77 9.84 -4.37
C ARG A 21 -17.39 9.82 -5.02
N SER A 22 -16.68 8.68 -5.04
CA SER A 22 -15.35 8.60 -5.66
C SER A 22 -15.34 8.86 -7.17
N ARG A 23 -16.50 8.82 -7.84
CA ARG A 23 -16.63 9.23 -9.25
C ARG A 23 -16.56 10.74 -9.45
N ARG A 24 -16.69 11.53 -8.39
CA ARG A 24 -16.77 13.00 -8.43
C ARG A 24 -15.75 13.65 -7.49
N GLU A 25 -15.29 12.94 -6.47
CA GLU A 25 -14.37 13.42 -5.46
C GLU A 25 -13.05 12.64 -5.48
N PRO A 26 -11.90 13.32 -5.33
CA PRO A 26 -10.61 12.65 -5.30
C PRO A 26 -10.45 11.82 -4.02
N ILE A 27 -10.03 10.57 -4.17
CA ILE A 27 -9.70 9.69 -3.05
C ILE A 27 -8.42 10.21 -2.38
N SER A 28 -8.44 10.31 -1.06
CA SER A 28 -7.27 10.62 -0.25
C SER A 28 -6.95 9.43 0.64
N GLY A 29 -5.70 8.99 0.66
CA GLY A 29 -5.22 8.02 1.64
C GLY A 29 -4.57 8.74 2.81
N TYR A 30 -4.77 8.22 4.01
CA TYR A 30 -4.09 8.64 5.23
C TYR A 30 -3.08 7.57 5.61
N GLY A 31 -1.79 7.91 5.70
CA GLY A 31 -0.77 6.90 5.94
C GLY A 31 0.66 7.40 5.88
N PHE A 32 1.59 6.47 5.63
CA PHE A 32 3.04 6.72 5.61
C PHE A 32 3.61 6.52 4.22
N PHE A 33 4.45 7.46 3.78
CA PHE A 33 5.30 7.25 2.63
C PHE A 33 6.65 6.68 3.08
N ILE A 34 7.08 5.60 2.45
CA ILE A 34 8.34 4.91 2.71
C ILE A 34 9.15 4.96 1.41
N GLU A 35 10.27 5.67 1.45
CA GLU A 35 11.29 5.52 0.40
C GLU A 35 12.06 4.22 0.70
N LEU A 36 11.93 3.25 -0.20
CA LEU A 36 12.28 1.86 0.09
C LEU A 36 13.79 1.67 0.27
N MET A 37 14.60 2.37 -0.53
CA MET A 37 16.06 2.23 -0.44
C MET A 37 16.61 2.87 0.84
N SER A 38 16.08 4.03 1.24
CA SER A 38 16.42 4.70 2.49
C SER A 38 16.02 3.85 3.69
N ALA A 39 14.84 3.22 3.64
CA ALA A 39 14.38 2.33 4.70
C ALA A 39 15.23 1.05 4.78
N TYR A 40 15.58 0.46 3.64
CA TYR A 40 16.49 -0.70 3.56
C TYR A 40 17.86 -0.37 4.16
N ASN A 41 18.48 0.72 3.71
CA ASN A 41 19.82 1.14 4.16
C ASN A 41 19.86 1.55 5.63
N LYS A 42 18.72 1.91 6.24
CA LYS A 42 18.62 2.19 7.69
C LYS A 42 18.68 0.92 8.52
N GLU A 43 18.06 -0.16 8.03
CA GLU A 43 18.07 -1.47 8.70
C GLU A 43 19.35 -2.26 8.39
N TYR A 44 19.92 -2.03 7.21
CA TYR A 44 21.13 -2.66 6.70
C TYR A 44 22.12 -1.60 6.18
N PRO A 45 22.92 -0.99 7.07
CA PRO A 45 23.91 0.02 6.71
C PRO A 45 24.91 -0.50 5.68
N LEU A 46 25.36 0.37 4.76
CA LEU A 46 26.30 0.03 3.68
C LEU A 46 27.68 -0.44 4.20
N ASP A 47 28.01 -0.10 5.44
CA ASP A 47 29.21 -0.51 6.16
C ASP A 47 29.00 -1.82 6.96
N SER A 48 27.89 -2.52 6.71
CA SER A 48 27.64 -3.82 7.34
C SER A 48 28.77 -4.81 7.03
N PRO A 49 29.30 -5.52 8.04
CA PRO A 49 30.39 -6.48 7.86
C PRO A 49 29.98 -7.74 7.08
N ASP A 50 28.68 -7.92 6.82
CA ASP A 50 28.14 -9.01 6.02
C ASP A 50 27.89 -8.55 4.57
N PRO A 51 28.79 -8.87 3.63
CA PRO A 51 28.68 -8.46 2.23
C PRO A 51 27.51 -9.13 1.50
N SER A 52 26.93 -10.20 2.06
CA SER A 52 25.78 -10.87 1.47
C SER A 52 24.52 -9.99 1.53
N ILE A 53 24.43 -9.07 2.48
CA ILE A 53 23.25 -8.20 2.67
C ILE A 53 23.00 -7.29 1.46
N HIS A 54 24.02 -6.91 0.72
CA HIS A 54 23.85 -6.11 -0.52
C HIS A 54 23.86 -6.95 -1.80
N ALA A 55 23.90 -8.28 -1.68
CA ALA A 55 23.78 -9.17 -2.83
C ALA A 55 22.38 -9.04 -3.48
N ASN A 56 22.33 -9.23 -4.80
CA ASN A 56 21.11 -9.17 -5.58
C ASN A 56 20.02 -10.09 -4.98
N GLY A 57 18.84 -9.53 -4.69
CA GLY A 57 17.67 -10.28 -4.20
C GLY A 57 17.31 -10.01 -2.73
N ASN A 58 18.26 -9.61 -1.89
CA ASN A 58 17.99 -9.40 -0.46
C ASN A 58 17.09 -8.19 -0.16
N SER A 59 17.14 -7.16 -1.00
CA SER A 59 16.21 -6.02 -0.93
C SER A 59 14.76 -6.45 -1.21
N PHE A 60 14.54 -7.35 -2.17
CA PHE A 60 13.20 -7.88 -2.46
C PHE A 60 12.67 -8.73 -1.30
N THR A 61 13.49 -9.64 -0.76
CA THR A 61 13.11 -10.46 0.40
C THR A 61 12.80 -9.59 1.62
N TRP A 62 13.58 -8.53 1.85
CA TRP A 62 13.29 -7.57 2.91
C TRP A 62 11.98 -6.81 2.66
N MET A 63 11.72 -6.36 1.44
CA MET A 63 10.46 -5.70 1.08
C MET A 63 9.26 -6.62 1.34
N GLU A 64 9.33 -7.89 0.95
CA GLU A 64 8.29 -8.88 1.23
C GLU A 64 8.09 -9.09 2.74
N SER A 65 9.18 -9.21 3.50
CA SER A 65 9.14 -9.29 4.96
C SER A 65 8.49 -8.06 5.59
N LEU A 66 8.83 -6.84 5.13
CA LEU A 66 8.21 -5.60 5.60
C LEU A 66 6.71 -5.57 5.30
N ARG A 67 6.30 -5.95 4.07
CA ARG A 67 4.88 -6.06 3.71
C ARG A 67 4.14 -7.02 4.63
N ASN A 68 4.72 -8.20 4.89
CA ASN A 68 4.11 -9.21 5.76
C ASN A 68 3.95 -8.70 7.21
N ARG A 69 4.96 -8.01 7.75
CA ARG A 69 4.87 -7.38 9.08
C ARG A 69 3.76 -6.32 9.14
N LEU A 70 3.63 -5.48 8.10
CA LEU A 70 2.57 -4.47 8.02
C LEU A 70 1.18 -5.12 7.97
N ILE A 71 1.02 -6.18 7.18
CA ILE A 71 -0.25 -6.92 7.09
C ILE A 71 -0.61 -7.55 8.43
N ALA A 72 0.35 -8.19 9.10
CA ALA A 72 0.17 -8.78 10.43
C ALA A 72 -0.21 -7.73 11.50
N ALA A 73 0.19 -6.46 11.33
CA ALA A 73 -0.19 -5.37 12.22
C ALA A 73 -1.60 -4.81 11.97
N GLY A 74 -2.29 -5.29 10.94
CA GLY A 74 -3.65 -4.91 10.58
C GLY A 74 -3.76 -3.97 9.37
N VAL A 75 -2.67 -3.76 8.61
CA VAL A 75 -2.75 -3.06 7.32
C VAL A 75 -3.34 -4.00 6.27
N HIS A 76 -4.31 -3.55 5.50
CA HIS A 76 -4.86 -4.37 4.42
C HIS A 76 -3.81 -4.60 3.31
N ASN A 77 -3.77 -5.78 2.69
CA ASN A 77 -2.77 -6.09 1.65
C ASN A 77 -2.82 -5.11 0.46
N SER A 78 -4.01 -4.65 0.07
CA SER A 78 -4.16 -3.65 -1.00
C SER A 78 -3.80 -2.21 -0.58
N TYR A 79 -3.46 -2.00 0.69
CA TYR A 79 -3.11 -0.69 1.26
C TYR A 79 -1.59 -0.48 1.36
N VAL A 80 -0.80 -1.42 0.85
CA VAL A 80 0.63 -1.22 0.57
C VAL A 80 0.78 -1.07 -0.94
N VAL A 81 0.81 0.18 -1.42
CA VAL A 81 0.78 0.50 -2.84
C VAL A 81 2.07 1.19 -3.28
N PHE A 82 2.47 0.94 -4.53
CA PHE A 82 3.50 1.75 -5.16
C PHE A 82 2.97 3.17 -5.34
N TYR A 83 3.79 4.15 -4.97
CA TYR A 83 3.39 5.54 -5.02
C TYR A 83 4.56 6.39 -5.53
N PRO A 84 4.33 7.34 -6.45
CA PRO A 84 5.39 8.17 -6.98
C PRO A 84 6.13 8.89 -5.86
N THR A 85 7.46 8.87 -5.91
CA THR A 85 8.27 9.60 -4.92
C THR A 85 7.98 11.08 -5.04
N LEU A 86 7.40 11.64 -3.98
CA LEU A 86 7.11 13.05 -3.93
C LEU A 86 8.41 13.85 -3.97
N PRO A 87 8.45 15.03 -4.60
CA PRO A 87 9.68 15.81 -4.75
C PRO A 87 10.45 16.02 -3.44
N LYS A 88 9.75 16.21 -2.31
CA LYS A 88 10.35 16.37 -0.97
C LYS A 88 11.03 15.12 -0.40
N TYR A 89 10.80 13.94 -1.00
CA TYR A 89 11.38 12.66 -0.59
C TYR A 89 12.35 12.11 -1.64
N ARG A 90 12.62 12.84 -2.73
CA ARG A 90 13.59 12.40 -3.75
C ARG A 90 15.00 12.58 -3.22
N VAL A 91 15.71 11.49 -3.03
CA VAL A 91 17.15 11.47 -2.77
C VAL A 91 17.85 11.07 -4.07
N GLY A 92 18.21 12.06 -4.89
CA GLY A 92 18.86 11.83 -6.19
C GLY A 92 17.90 11.46 -7.34
N SER A 93 18.47 11.05 -8.47
CA SER A 93 17.78 10.80 -9.75
C SER A 93 17.25 9.38 -9.93
N TYR A 94 17.41 8.49 -8.93
CA TYR A 94 17.23 7.04 -9.13
C TYR A 94 16.06 6.41 -8.34
N CYS A 95 15.35 7.17 -7.49
CA CYS A 95 14.23 6.66 -6.69
C CYS A 95 12.90 7.29 -7.12
N ASP A 96 12.35 6.84 -8.26
CA ASP A 96 11.10 7.37 -8.80
C ASP A 96 9.85 6.86 -8.06
N GLU A 97 9.98 5.77 -7.29
CA GLU A 97 8.85 5.11 -6.62
C GLU A 97 9.20 4.67 -5.19
N GLY A 98 8.24 4.85 -4.28
CA GLY A 98 8.28 4.33 -2.92
C GLY A 98 6.99 3.60 -2.58
N TRP A 99 6.84 3.19 -1.33
CA TRP A 99 5.58 2.65 -0.84
C TRP A 99 4.76 3.70 -0.13
N PHE A 100 3.47 3.73 -0.44
CA PHE A 100 2.49 4.38 0.40
C PHE A 100 1.73 3.31 1.19
N VAL A 101 1.95 3.30 2.51
CA VAL A 101 1.26 2.45 3.47
C VAL A 101 0.02 3.19 3.95
N VAL A 102 -1.11 2.89 3.33
CA VAL A 102 -2.43 3.44 3.63
C VAL A 102 -2.94 2.81 4.93
N LEU A 103 -3.38 3.64 5.88
CA LEU A 103 -4.03 3.18 7.11
C LEU A 103 -5.55 3.28 7.00
N GLY A 104 -6.03 4.23 6.22
CA GLY A 104 -7.43 4.42 5.89
C GLY A 104 -7.58 5.40 4.73
N THR A 105 -8.74 5.37 4.10
CA THR A 105 -9.07 6.22 2.97
C THR A 105 -10.16 7.22 3.32
N GLY A 106 -10.30 8.27 2.50
CA GLY A 106 -11.18 9.37 2.81
C GLY A 106 -11.42 10.33 1.65
N PHE A 107 -12.41 11.20 1.85
CA PHE A 107 -12.67 12.36 1.00
C PHE A 107 -12.39 13.64 1.77
N GLY A 108 -11.83 14.66 1.11
CA GLY A 108 -11.57 15.95 1.75
C GLY A 108 -10.70 15.86 3.01
N LYS A 109 -9.76 14.90 3.08
CA LYS A 109 -8.92 14.61 4.26
C LYS A 109 -9.73 14.21 5.51
N LYS A 110 -10.88 13.58 5.32
CA LYS A 110 -11.69 12.96 6.38
C LYS A 110 -11.82 11.47 6.08
N LEU A 111 -11.45 10.64 7.06
CA LEU A 111 -11.54 9.18 6.96
C LEU A 111 -12.99 8.73 6.73
N HIS A 112 -13.17 7.68 5.92
CA HIS A 112 -14.46 7.01 5.76
C HIS A 112 -14.90 6.33 7.07
N THR A 113 -13.94 5.73 7.78
CA THR A 113 -14.12 5.02 9.05
C THR A 113 -12.98 5.35 10.00
N PRO A 114 -13.22 5.42 11.33
CA PRO A 114 -12.14 5.56 12.30
C PRO A 114 -11.08 4.46 12.16
N LEU A 115 -9.81 4.80 12.37
CA LEU A 115 -8.74 3.81 12.38
C LEU A 115 -8.88 2.89 13.59
N ALA A 116 -8.46 1.63 13.43
CA ALA A 116 -8.33 0.70 14.53
C ALA A 116 -7.38 1.23 15.60
N GLU A 117 -7.72 0.98 16.87
CA GLU A 117 -6.93 1.44 18.00
C GLU A 117 -5.48 0.90 17.94
N GLY A 118 -4.52 1.78 18.18
CA GLY A 118 -3.10 1.47 18.17
C GLY A 118 -2.51 1.15 16.79
N LEU A 119 -3.28 1.15 15.70
CA LEU A 119 -2.78 0.83 14.35
C LEU A 119 -1.63 1.74 13.94
N VAL A 120 -1.79 3.05 14.14
CA VAL A 120 -0.75 4.06 13.85
C VAL A 120 0.55 3.70 14.58
N LYS A 121 0.49 3.40 15.87
CA LYS A 121 1.66 3.08 16.70
C LYS A 121 2.32 1.77 16.27
N ARG A 122 1.54 0.73 15.95
CA ARG A 122 2.08 -0.54 15.43
C ARG A 122 2.83 -0.34 14.11
N VAL A 123 2.25 0.42 13.18
CA VAL A 123 2.89 0.71 11.89
C VAL A 123 4.14 1.57 12.07
N GLN A 124 4.09 2.61 12.91
CA GLN A 124 5.26 3.44 13.26
C GLN A 124 6.42 2.61 13.79
N ASN A 125 6.14 1.65 14.69
CA ASN A 125 7.15 0.74 15.23
C ASN A 125 7.77 -0.15 14.15
N ILE A 126 6.96 -0.65 13.20
CA ILE A 126 7.44 -1.52 12.11
C ILE A 126 8.35 -0.76 11.14
N ILE A 127 7.96 0.46 10.77
CA ILE A 127 8.71 1.29 9.81
C ILE A 127 9.82 2.11 10.47
N GLY A 128 9.91 2.08 11.80
CA GLY A 128 10.93 2.78 12.58
C GLY A 128 10.87 4.31 12.45
N THR A 129 9.68 4.90 12.57
CA THR A 129 9.47 6.36 12.50
C THR A 129 8.62 6.89 13.67
N ASP A 130 8.91 8.12 14.09
CA ASP A 130 8.10 8.89 15.03
C ASP A 130 7.13 9.86 14.32
N GLN A 131 7.28 10.01 13.00
CA GLN A 131 6.45 10.90 12.19
C GLN A 131 4.99 10.51 12.27
N ARG A 132 4.10 11.50 12.19
CA ARG A 132 2.65 11.27 12.09
C ARG A 132 2.26 10.90 10.65
N PRO A 133 1.23 10.06 10.46
CA PRO A 133 0.71 9.79 9.12
C PRO A 133 0.19 11.08 8.48
N SER A 134 0.29 11.14 7.16
CA SER A 134 -0.08 12.30 6.34
C SER A 134 -1.13 11.93 5.30
N TRP A 135 -1.80 12.95 4.77
CA TRP A 135 -2.78 12.79 3.71
C TRP A 135 -2.14 12.90 2.33
N PHE A 136 -2.46 11.95 1.46
CA PHE A 136 -1.98 11.90 0.07
C PHE A 136 -3.15 11.69 -0.88
N THR A 137 -3.19 12.47 -1.97
CA THR A 137 -4.21 12.32 -3.00
C THR A 137 -3.89 11.13 -3.90
N MET A 138 -4.75 10.12 -3.90
CA MET A 138 -4.56 8.88 -4.64
C MET A 138 -5.09 9.01 -6.07
N LYS A 139 -4.49 9.91 -6.87
CA LYS A 139 -5.00 10.32 -8.20
C LYS A 139 -5.17 9.18 -9.22
N ARG A 140 -4.40 8.10 -9.09
CA ARG A 140 -4.45 6.94 -9.99
C ARG A 140 -5.34 5.82 -9.47
N PHE A 141 -5.93 5.98 -8.29
CA PHE A 141 -6.69 4.94 -7.63
C PHE A 141 -8.19 5.16 -7.81
N SER A 142 -8.92 4.07 -7.92
CA SER A 142 -10.38 4.07 -7.99
C SER A 142 -10.92 2.89 -7.20
N TYR A 143 -12.09 3.07 -6.60
CA TYR A 143 -12.76 1.94 -6.00
C TYR A 143 -13.43 1.07 -7.07
N PRO A 144 -13.40 -0.27 -6.92
CA PRO A 144 -14.11 -1.17 -7.82
C PRO A 144 -15.62 -0.98 -7.71
N ASN A 145 -16.36 -1.28 -8.78
CA ASN A 145 -17.82 -1.26 -8.73
C ASN A 145 -18.32 -2.26 -7.65
N PRO A 146 -19.18 -1.86 -6.71
CA PRO A 146 -19.66 -2.73 -5.63
C PRO A 146 -20.28 -4.05 -6.11
N LYS A 147 -20.96 -4.04 -7.27
CA LYS A 147 -21.54 -5.26 -7.86
C LYS A 147 -20.46 -6.24 -8.33
N ALA A 148 -19.37 -5.73 -8.89
CA ALA A 148 -18.23 -6.55 -9.31
C ALA A 148 -17.37 -6.98 -8.11
N TRP A 149 -17.25 -6.11 -7.10
CA TRP A 149 -16.54 -6.39 -5.86
C TRP A 149 -17.19 -7.53 -5.07
N ASN A 150 -18.51 -7.48 -4.87
CA ASN A 150 -19.23 -8.54 -4.17
C ASN A 150 -19.15 -9.88 -4.90
N ALA A 151 -19.10 -9.90 -6.23
CA ALA A 151 -18.84 -11.12 -6.98
C ALA A 151 -17.43 -11.67 -6.68
N CYS A 152 -16.38 -10.84 -6.67
CA CYS A 152 -15.02 -11.31 -6.33
C CYS A 152 -14.87 -11.77 -4.87
N VAL A 153 -15.53 -11.10 -3.91
CA VAL A 153 -15.48 -11.45 -2.48
C VAL A 153 -16.31 -12.70 -2.15
N VAL A 154 -17.49 -12.85 -2.76
CA VAL A 154 -18.37 -14.03 -2.54
C VAL A 154 -17.85 -15.27 -3.25
N TYR A 155 -17.16 -15.12 -4.38
CA TYR A 155 -16.66 -16.25 -5.18
C TYR A 155 -15.15 -16.52 -5.04
N GLY A 156 -14.45 -15.87 -4.10
CA GLY A 156 -13.06 -16.21 -3.77
C GLY A 156 -12.06 -16.10 -4.93
N ALA A 157 -12.36 -15.30 -5.96
CA ALA A 157 -11.52 -15.21 -7.14
C ALA A 157 -10.31 -14.31 -6.86
N GLN A 158 -9.23 -14.90 -6.33
CA GLN A 158 -7.90 -14.42 -6.66
C GLN A 158 -7.74 -14.55 -8.18
N PRO A 159 -7.22 -13.53 -8.89
CA PRO A 159 -6.84 -13.72 -10.28
C PRO A 159 -5.67 -14.71 -10.30
N GLU A 160 -5.97 -15.99 -10.52
CA GLU A 160 -4.99 -16.96 -10.92
C GLU A 160 -4.27 -16.39 -12.14
N LYS A 161 -2.95 -16.24 -12.02
CA LYS A 161 -2.07 -16.08 -13.17
C LYS A 161 -2.44 -17.20 -14.14
N LYS A 162 -2.98 -16.85 -15.30
CA LYS A 162 -3.04 -17.78 -16.42
C LYS A 162 -1.62 -18.27 -16.66
N GLN A 163 -1.32 -19.50 -16.25
CA GLN A 163 -0.25 -20.28 -16.83
C GLN A 163 -0.57 -20.37 -18.33
N GLU A 164 0.33 -19.82 -19.14
CA GLU A 164 0.37 -20.15 -20.56
C GLU A 164 0.68 -21.64 -20.68
N LEU A 165 -0.37 -22.41 -20.89
CA LEU A 165 -0.32 -23.79 -21.35
C LEU A 165 -0.36 -23.78 -22.88
N GLY A 166 0.64 -24.42 -23.48
CA GLY A 166 0.67 -24.85 -24.88
C GLY A 166 1.48 -23.89 -25.77
N VAL A 167 2.45 -24.34 -26.56
CA VAL A 167 2.38 -25.55 -27.38
C VAL A 167 3.79 -26.14 -27.58
N SER A 168 3.95 -27.41 -27.22
CA SER A 168 4.88 -28.31 -27.93
C SER A 168 4.14 -28.93 -29.10
N GLN A 169 4.72 -28.80 -30.29
CA GLN A 169 4.81 -29.87 -31.28
C GLN A 169 6.18 -29.77 -31.95
#